data_AF-A0A944WFZ2-F1
#
_entry.id   AF-A0A944WFZ2-F1
#
_cell.length_a   1.000
_cell.length_b   1.000
_cell.length_c   1.000
_cell.angle_alpha   90.00
_cell.angle_beta   90.00
_cell.angle_gamma   90.00
#
_symmetry.space_group_name_H-M   'P 1'
#
loop_
_entity.id
_entity.type
_entity.pdbx_description
1 polymer ?
#
loop_
_entity_poly.entity_id
_entity_poly.type
_entity_poly.pdbx_seq_one_letter_code
_entity_poly.pdbx_strand_id
1 'polypeptide(L)'
;MPRKIAENLKTNNKRYSMAEGKNNPKGFQEFIAANDTDKVSRISVAEPDAQYAAAEKILLENAIGGENKKNWTKHDWEEIQRRASSLFNDIAIAMQVGNPPDSDPVQQLVQKHYLLSKTFYTMNASVYEAMAELFQHHPGFSVQLEPFHAGLPVFLAEAMRIHSGKI
;
A
#
# COMPACT_ATOMS: atom_id res chain seq x y z
N MET A 1 -36.40 -5.49 -5.32
CA MET A 1 -35.15 -4.69 -5.22
C MET A 1 -34.01 -5.69 -5.02
N PRO A 2 -33.25 -6.07 -6.07
CA PRO A 2 -31.86 -5.61 -6.18
C PRO A 2 -31.32 -5.71 -7.63
N ARG A 3 -31.42 -4.65 -8.44
CA ARG A 3 -30.77 -4.59 -9.78
C ARG A 3 -29.73 -3.47 -9.92
N LYS A 4 -29.73 -2.48 -9.02
CA LYS A 4 -28.88 -1.28 -9.14
C LYS A 4 -27.43 -1.46 -8.65
N ILE A 5 -27.12 -2.48 -7.84
CA ILE A 5 -25.75 -2.70 -7.31
C ILE A 5 -24.85 -3.37 -8.36
N ALA A 6 -25.38 -4.38 -9.07
CA ALA A 6 -24.63 -5.10 -10.12
C ALA A 6 -24.38 -4.25 -11.38
N GLU A 7 -25.22 -3.26 -11.64
CA GLU A 7 -25.08 -2.36 -12.79
C GLU A 7 -24.01 -1.29 -12.53
N ASN A 8 -23.89 -0.78 -11.29
CA ASN A 8 -22.82 0.16 -10.89
C ASN A 8 -21.43 -0.49 -10.84
N LEU A 9 -21.33 -1.80 -10.54
CA LEU A 9 -20.07 -2.55 -10.60
C LEU A 9 -19.57 -2.72 -12.05
N LYS A 10 -20.46 -2.83 -13.03
CA LYS A 10 -20.11 -2.99 -14.45
C LYS A 10 -19.78 -1.65 -15.12
N THR A 11 -20.47 -0.56 -14.78
CA THR A 11 -20.17 0.78 -15.32
C THR A 11 -18.92 1.39 -14.68
N ASN A 12 -18.62 1.14 -13.41
CA ASN A 12 -17.35 1.58 -12.81
C ASN A 12 -16.15 0.81 -13.37
N ASN A 13 -16.25 -0.51 -13.57
CA ASN A 13 -15.19 -1.27 -14.25
C ASN A 13 -14.97 -0.82 -15.70
N LYS A 14 -16.01 -0.37 -16.41
CA LYS A 14 -15.89 0.11 -17.79
C LYS A 14 -15.27 1.51 -17.89
N ARG A 15 -15.40 2.35 -16.86
CA ARG A 15 -14.69 3.65 -16.79
C ARG A 15 -13.19 3.48 -16.53
N TYR A 16 -12.79 2.45 -15.78
CA TYR A 16 -11.38 2.12 -15.57
C TYR A 16 -10.76 1.30 -16.72
N SER A 17 -11.56 0.55 -17.48
CA SER A 17 -11.09 -0.21 -18.66
C SER A 17 -10.87 0.65 -19.92
N MET A 18 -11.38 1.88 -19.99
CA MET A 18 -11.11 2.82 -21.10
C MET A 18 -10.01 3.85 -20.78
N ALA A 19 -9.35 3.73 -19.64
CA ALA A 19 -8.08 4.41 -19.37
C ALA A 19 -6.90 3.55 -19.86
N GLU A 20 -7.00 3.02 -21.08
CA GLU A 20 -5.83 2.47 -21.77
C GLU A 20 -4.82 3.59 -21.97
N GLY A 21 -3.76 3.58 -21.16
CA GLY A 21 -2.48 4.19 -21.49
C GLY A 21 -2.04 5.47 -20.76
N LYS A 22 -2.77 6.03 -19.77
CA LYS A 22 -2.36 7.33 -19.16
C LYS A 22 -2.50 7.52 -17.64
N ASN A 23 -3.09 6.58 -16.90
CA ASN A 23 -3.17 6.67 -15.42
C ASN A 23 -2.34 5.58 -14.75
N ASN A 24 -1.06 5.53 -15.11
CA ASN A 24 -0.04 4.94 -14.27
C ASN A 24 0.17 5.89 -13.09
N PRO A 25 -0.10 5.53 -11.83
CA PRO A 25 0.36 6.34 -10.71
C PRO A 25 1.88 6.24 -10.71
N LYS A 26 2.54 7.19 -11.38
CA LYS A 26 4.00 7.33 -11.45
C LYS A 26 4.67 7.06 -10.10
N GLY A 27 4.03 7.44 -9.00
CA GLY A 27 4.53 7.23 -7.63
C GLY A 27 4.82 5.77 -7.24
N PHE A 28 4.03 4.78 -7.66
CA PHE A 28 4.30 3.39 -7.25
C PHE A 28 5.35 2.72 -8.15
N GLN A 29 5.39 3.04 -9.45
CA GLN A 29 6.51 2.61 -10.30
C GLN A 29 7.82 3.30 -9.89
N GLU A 30 7.79 4.57 -9.50
CA GLU A 30 8.95 5.30 -8.97
C GLU A 30 9.37 4.77 -7.59
N PHE A 31 8.45 4.38 -6.71
CA PHE A 31 8.74 3.73 -5.42
C PHE A 31 9.37 2.34 -5.61
N ILE A 32 8.85 1.53 -6.53
CA ILE A 32 9.40 0.21 -6.82
C ILE A 32 10.72 0.28 -7.60
N ALA A 33 10.87 1.24 -8.52
CA ALA A 33 12.14 1.52 -9.20
C ALA A 33 13.16 2.20 -8.27
N ALA A 34 12.71 2.93 -7.24
CA ALA A 34 13.54 3.37 -6.14
C ALA A 34 13.91 2.20 -5.23
N ASN A 35 13.06 1.18 -5.09
CA ASN A 35 13.34 -0.08 -4.39
C ASN A 35 14.21 -1.09 -5.15
N ASP A 36 14.72 -0.72 -6.32
CA ASP A 36 15.96 -1.29 -6.87
C ASP A 36 17.11 -0.91 -5.92
N THR A 37 17.88 -1.89 -5.47
CA THR A 37 18.78 -1.80 -4.30
C THR A 37 19.82 -0.67 -4.36
N ASP A 38 20.03 -0.05 -5.52
CA ASP A 38 20.92 1.10 -5.72
C ASP A 38 20.25 2.48 -5.51
N LYS A 39 18.91 2.60 -5.52
CA LYS A 39 18.20 3.90 -5.49
C LYS A 39 17.30 4.15 -4.28
N VAL A 40 17.13 3.18 -3.36
CA VAL A 40 16.42 3.40 -2.06
C VAL A 40 17.19 4.43 -1.24
N SER A 41 18.49 4.53 -1.50
CA SER A 41 19.41 5.58 -1.09
C SER A 41 18.98 7.02 -1.42
N ARG A 42 17.92 7.21 -2.22
CA ARG A 42 17.30 8.51 -2.53
C ARG A 42 15.83 8.62 -2.12
N ILE A 43 15.34 7.79 -1.19
CA ILE A 43 14.41 8.34 -0.20
C ILE A 43 15.23 9.46 0.44
N SER A 44 14.94 10.70 0.06
CA SER A 44 15.65 11.88 0.55
C SER A 44 15.80 11.68 2.04
N VAL A 45 17.04 11.59 2.52
CA VAL A 45 17.37 11.56 3.94
C VAL A 45 16.50 12.64 4.57
N ALA A 46 15.37 12.22 5.15
CA ALA A 46 14.49 13.14 5.82
C ALA A 46 15.36 13.75 6.91
N GLU A 47 15.24 15.06 7.10
CA GLU A 47 16.00 15.76 8.12
C GLU A 47 15.95 14.93 9.42
N PRO A 48 17.07 14.72 10.12
CA PRO A 48 17.17 13.76 11.23
C PRO A 48 16.19 13.98 12.39
N ASP A 49 15.43 15.08 12.37
CA ASP A 49 14.35 15.43 13.30
C ASP A 49 12.94 15.07 12.79
N ALA A 50 12.82 14.41 11.63
CA ALA A 50 11.53 14.00 11.07
C ALA A 50 10.89 12.91 11.95
N GLN A 51 9.64 13.14 12.36
CA GLN A 51 8.87 12.29 13.27
C GLN A 51 8.78 10.80 12.91
N TYR A 52 9.13 10.43 11.67
CA TYR A 52 9.05 9.06 11.14
C TYR A 52 10.41 8.38 10.90
N ALA A 53 11.54 9.02 11.24
CA ALA A 53 12.88 8.48 10.99
C ALA A 53 13.14 7.12 11.66
N ALA A 54 12.58 6.91 12.86
CA ALA A 54 12.65 5.63 13.55
C ALA A 54 11.90 4.51 12.78
N ALA A 55 10.74 4.84 12.20
CA ALA A 55 9.94 3.90 11.42
C ALA A 55 10.62 3.54 10.10
N GLU A 56 11.26 4.51 9.42
CA GLU A 56 12.08 4.25 8.23
C GLU A 56 13.22 3.27 8.54
N LYS A 57 13.95 3.52 9.64
CA LYS A 57 15.03 2.64 10.08
C LYS A 57 14.54 1.21 10.30
N ILE A 58 13.42 1.04 11.00
CA ILE A 58 12.82 -0.29 11.24
C ILE A 58 12.49 -0.99 9.92
N LEU A 59 11.87 -0.31 8.95
CA LEU A 59 11.55 -0.92 7.66
C LEU A 59 12.80 -1.29 6.87
N LEU A 60 13.82 -0.42 6.85
CA LEU A 60 15.08 -0.66 6.14
C LEU A 60 15.84 -1.86 6.72
N GLU A 61 15.94 -1.95 8.04
CA GLU A 61 16.59 -3.08 8.72
C GLU A 61 15.87 -4.41 8.49
N ASN A 62 14.56 -4.37 8.23
CA ASN A 62 13.74 -5.56 7.99
C ASN A 62 13.44 -5.80 6.51
N ALA A 63 14.02 -5.04 5.58
CA ALA A 63 13.85 -5.27 4.16
C ALA A 63 14.48 -6.62 3.76
N ILE A 64 13.68 -7.50 3.15
CA ILE A 64 14.20 -8.75 2.58
C ILE A 64 14.90 -8.37 1.28
N GLY A 65 16.22 -8.58 1.26
CA GLY A 65 17.11 -8.23 0.17
C GLY A 65 16.63 -8.73 -1.20
N GLY A 66 17.16 -8.10 -2.25
CA GLY A 66 16.76 -8.36 -3.63
C GLY A 66 16.96 -9.80 -4.11
N GLU A 67 17.57 -10.71 -3.34
CA GLU A 67 17.84 -12.10 -3.73
C GLU A 67 16.60 -12.93 -4.08
N ASN A 68 15.47 -12.73 -3.40
CA ASN A 68 14.19 -13.32 -3.79
C ASN A 68 13.56 -12.69 -5.06
N LYS A 69 14.09 -11.53 -5.47
CA LYS A 69 13.59 -10.68 -6.57
C LYS A 69 14.56 -10.60 -7.76
N LYS A 70 15.77 -11.15 -7.64
CA LYS A 70 16.81 -11.18 -8.69
C LYS A 70 16.33 -11.82 -9.98
N ASN A 71 15.34 -12.69 -9.90
CA ASN A 71 14.73 -13.39 -11.04
C ASN A 71 13.33 -12.87 -11.39
N TRP A 72 12.84 -11.81 -10.76
CA TRP A 72 11.53 -11.27 -11.09
C TRP A 72 11.56 -10.68 -12.49
N THR A 73 10.69 -11.21 -13.32
CA THR A 73 10.43 -10.69 -14.65
C THR A 73 9.65 -9.39 -14.55
N LYS A 74 9.62 -8.62 -15.64
CA LYS A 74 8.73 -7.46 -15.77
C LYS A 74 7.27 -7.82 -15.45
N HIS A 75 6.83 -9.02 -15.82
CA HIS A 75 5.48 -9.50 -15.54
C HIS A 75 5.23 -9.70 -14.03
N ASP A 76 6.20 -10.25 -13.28
CA ASP A 76 6.06 -10.45 -11.83
C ASP A 76 5.92 -9.11 -11.11
N TRP A 77 6.68 -8.11 -11.55
CA TRP A 77 6.53 -6.74 -11.08
C TRP A 77 5.15 -6.18 -11.40
N GLU A 78 4.71 -6.23 -12.66
CA GLU A 78 3.38 -5.75 -13.08
C GLU A 78 2.24 -6.46 -12.35
N GLU A 79 2.39 -7.73 -12.02
CA GLU A 79 1.42 -8.48 -11.26
C GLU A 79 1.33 -8.01 -9.81
N ILE A 80 2.44 -7.85 -9.11
CA ILE A 80 2.45 -7.37 -7.72
C ILE A 80 1.92 -5.94 -7.63
N GLN A 81 2.27 -5.09 -8.59
CA GLN A 81 1.73 -3.75 -8.78
C GLN A 81 0.21 -3.72 -8.88
N ARG A 82 -0.32 -4.57 -9.76
CA ARG A 82 -1.76 -4.72 -9.98
C ARG A 82 -2.47 -5.24 -8.72
N ARG A 83 -1.86 -6.21 -8.03
CA ARG A 83 -2.39 -6.75 -6.75
C ARG A 83 -2.41 -5.67 -5.66
N ALA A 84 -1.33 -4.91 -5.50
CA ALA A 84 -1.25 -3.80 -4.56
C ALA A 84 -2.31 -2.71 -4.86
N SER A 85 -2.37 -2.28 -6.11
CA SER A 85 -3.32 -1.23 -6.54
C SER A 85 -4.77 -1.67 -6.36
N SER A 86 -5.11 -2.91 -6.72
CA SER A 86 -6.45 -3.46 -6.49
C SER A 86 -6.79 -3.48 -5.01
N LEU A 87 -5.82 -3.85 -4.16
CA LEU A 87 -6.04 -3.92 -2.72
C LEU A 87 -6.26 -2.53 -2.10
N PHE A 88 -5.46 -1.52 -2.47
CA PHE A 88 -5.66 -0.15 -1.99
C PHE A 88 -7.01 0.41 -2.43
N ASN A 89 -7.43 0.11 -3.66
CA ASN A 89 -8.76 0.47 -4.15
C ASN A 89 -9.88 -0.20 -3.33
N ASP A 90 -9.76 -1.50 -3.02
CA ASP A 90 -10.76 -2.21 -2.22
C ASP A 90 -10.86 -1.63 -0.80
N ILE A 91 -9.73 -1.25 -0.19
CA ILE A 91 -9.70 -0.59 1.13
C ILE A 91 -10.34 0.80 1.04
N ALA A 92 -10.04 1.57 -0.02
CA ALA A 92 -10.66 2.87 -0.23
C ALA A 92 -12.18 2.76 -0.39
N ILE A 93 -12.67 1.76 -1.14
CA ILE A 93 -14.10 1.48 -1.26
C ILE A 93 -14.69 1.13 0.10
N ALA A 94 -14.05 0.25 0.88
CA ALA A 94 -14.52 -0.14 2.19
C ALA A 94 -14.65 1.05 3.15
N MET A 95 -13.67 1.96 3.13
CA MET A 95 -13.72 3.23 3.87
C MET A 95 -14.87 4.13 3.38
N GLN A 96 -15.06 4.27 2.06
CA GLN A 96 -16.10 5.14 1.48
C GLN A 96 -17.53 4.65 1.78
N VAL A 97 -17.76 3.35 1.87
CA VAL A 97 -19.05 2.80 2.31
C VAL A 97 -19.26 2.90 3.83
N GLY A 98 -18.30 3.46 4.57
CA GLY A 98 -18.41 3.75 5.99
C GLY A 98 -18.03 2.60 6.91
N ASN A 99 -17.29 1.59 6.43
CA ASN A 99 -16.77 0.56 7.32
C ASN A 99 -15.67 1.14 8.22
N PRO A 100 -15.72 0.91 9.54
CA PRO A 100 -14.66 1.36 10.44
C PRO A 100 -13.39 0.52 10.25
N PRO A 101 -12.21 1.05 10.63
CA PRO A 101 -10.92 0.40 10.40
C PRO A 101 -10.75 -0.94 11.14
N ASP A 102 -11.50 -1.17 12.21
CA ASP A 102 -11.51 -2.41 13.01
C ASP A 102 -12.50 -3.47 12.50
N SER A 103 -13.37 -3.12 11.55
CA SER A 103 -14.39 -4.03 11.04
C SER A 103 -13.80 -5.25 10.33
N ASP A 104 -14.50 -6.39 10.41
CA ASP A 104 -14.06 -7.63 9.75
C ASP A 104 -13.75 -7.47 8.26
N PRO A 105 -14.57 -6.78 7.44
CA PRO A 105 -14.26 -6.60 6.01
C PRO A 105 -12.97 -5.83 5.78
N VAL A 106 -12.70 -4.79 6.58
CA VAL A 106 -11.47 -4.00 6.47
C VAL A 106 -10.27 -4.80 6.96
N GLN A 107 -10.40 -5.48 8.09
CA GLN A 107 -9.33 -6.29 8.67
C GLN A 107 -8.93 -7.47 7.78
N GLN A 108 -9.86 -8.04 7.01
CA GLN A 108 -9.54 -9.03 5.96
C GLN A 108 -8.70 -8.44 4.82
N LEU A 109 -8.95 -7.18 4.42
CA LEU A 109 -8.13 -6.49 3.42
C LEU A 109 -6.76 -6.12 4.00
N VAL A 110 -6.69 -5.67 5.25
CA VAL A 110 -5.43 -5.40 5.95
C VAL A 110 -4.60 -6.68 6.12
N GLN A 111 -5.21 -7.83 6.37
CA GLN A 111 -4.50 -9.12 6.37
C GLN A 111 -3.88 -9.44 5.00
N LYS A 112 -4.59 -9.15 3.90
CA LYS A 112 -4.03 -9.29 2.54
C LYS A 112 -2.87 -8.32 2.32
N HIS A 113 -2.96 -7.10 2.86
CA HIS A 113 -1.89 -6.11 2.80
C HIS A 113 -0.66 -6.61 3.55
N TYR A 114 -0.83 -7.12 4.77
CA TYR A 114 0.23 -7.74 5.55
C TYR A 114 0.93 -8.86 4.77
N LEU A 115 0.17 -9.78 4.17
CA LEU A 115 0.72 -10.89 3.38
C LEU A 115 1.45 -10.42 2.12
N LEU A 116 0.94 -9.38 1.45
CA LEU A 116 1.62 -8.76 0.32
C LEU A 116 2.95 -8.15 0.76
N SER A 117 2.97 -7.42 1.86
CA SER A 117 4.15 -6.73 2.36
C SER A 117 5.23 -7.70 2.89
N LYS A 118 4.87 -8.94 3.27
CA LYS A 118 5.83 -10.04 3.52
C LYS A 118 6.71 -10.40 2.32
N THR A 119 6.32 -10.03 1.11
CA THR A 119 7.18 -10.22 -0.08
C THR A 119 8.37 -9.26 -0.10
N PHE A 120 8.29 -8.16 0.65
CA PHE A 120 9.31 -7.11 0.69
C PHE A 120 10.05 -7.03 2.03
N TYR A 121 9.39 -7.37 3.14
CA TYR A 121 9.91 -7.18 4.49
C TYR A 121 9.73 -8.43 5.36
N THR A 122 10.65 -8.63 6.30
CA THR A 122 10.52 -9.59 7.38
C THR A 122 9.50 -9.04 8.36
N MET A 123 8.23 -9.38 8.13
CA MET A 123 7.14 -8.81 8.91
C MET A 123 7.03 -9.37 10.33
N ASN A 124 6.79 -8.46 11.25
CA ASN A 124 6.33 -8.67 12.62
C ASN A 124 5.47 -7.46 13.03
N ALA A 125 4.87 -7.49 14.22
CA ALA A 125 4.00 -6.42 14.71
C ALA A 125 4.67 -5.03 14.65
N SER A 126 5.92 -4.91 15.10
CA SER A 126 6.68 -3.64 15.14
C SER A 126 6.98 -3.11 13.74
N VAL A 127 7.37 -3.97 12.79
CA VAL A 127 7.61 -3.57 11.40
C VAL A 127 6.31 -3.11 10.73
N TYR A 128 5.20 -3.78 11.03
CA TYR A 128 3.90 -3.40 10.45
C TYR A 128 3.37 -2.08 11.03
N GLU A 129 3.61 -1.83 12.32
CA GLU A 129 3.29 -0.56 12.97
C GLU A 129 4.18 0.58 12.47
N ALA A 130 5.48 0.35 12.28
CA ALA A 130 6.37 1.30 11.63
C ALA A 130 5.90 1.63 10.20
N MET A 131 5.40 0.65 9.44
CA MET A 131 4.85 0.91 8.11
C MET A 131 3.57 1.77 8.17
N ALA A 132 2.74 1.59 9.20
CA ALA A 132 1.57 2.43 9.43
C ALA A 132 1.97 3.89 9.72
N GLU A 133 3.00 4.09 10.55
CA GLU A 133 3.57 5.41 10.85
C GLU A 133 4.01 6.13 9.57
N LEU A 134 4.68 5.41 8.67
CA LEU A 134 5.13 5.96 7.40
C LEU A 134 3.96 6.34 6.49
N PHE A 135 2.95 5.48 6.35
CA PHE A 135 1.77 5.83 5.56
C PHE A 135 1.05 7.07 6.08
N GLN A 136 1.04 7.29 7.40
CA GLN A 136 0.37 8.44 8.00
C GLN A 136 1.18 9.74 7.90
N HIS A 137 2.50 9.67 8.07
CA HIS A 137 3.33 10.85 8.31
C HIS A 137 4.40 11.13 7.25
N HIS A 138 4.82 10.11 6.50
CA HIS A 138 5.86 10.27 5.48
C HIS A 138 5.22 10.62 4.11
N PRO A 139 5.49 11.82 3.54
CA PRO A 139 4.86 12.25 2.29
C PRO A 139 5.09 11.31 1.10
N GLY A 140 6.27 10.71 1.01
CA GLY A 140 6.59 9.69 -0.02
C GLY A 140 5.82 8.38 0.10
N PHE A 141 5.20 8.09 1.25
CA PHE A 141 4.30 6.94 1.42
C PHE A 141 2.84 7.36 1.24
N SER A 142 2.43 8.52 1.76
CA SER A 142 1.05 9.01 1.62
C SER A 142 0.66 9.24 0.16
N VAL A 143 1.57 9.79 -0.66
CA VAL A 143 1.35 10.07 -2.10
C VAL A 143 1.01 8.83 -2.92
N GLN A 144 1.34 7.63 -2.42
CA GLN A 144 1.00 6.37 -3.08
C GLN A 144 -0.50 6.03 -2.93
N LEU A 145 -1.12 6.48 -1.84
CA LEU A 145 -2.49 6.18 -1.46
C LEU A 145 -3.47 7.31 -1.81
N GLU A 146 -2.97 8.55 -1.90
CA GLU A 146 -3.74 9.74 -2.29
C GLU A 146 -4.53 9.59 -3.61
N PRO A 147 -4.01 8.92 -4.68
CA PRO A 147 -4.76 8.71 -5.92
C PRO A 147 -6.05 7.87 -5.73
N PHE A 148 -6.11 7.03 -4.69
CA PHE A 148 -7.29 6.22 -4.40
C PHE A 148 -8.29 7.00 -3.54
N HIS A 149 -7.80 7.67 -2.49
CA HIS A 149 -8.59 8.59 -1.66
C HIS A 149 -7.67 9.39 -0.72
N ALA A 150 -7.90 10.68 -0.56
CA ALA A 150 -7.07 11.55 0.30
C ALA A 150 -7.04 11.12 1.78
N GLY A 151 -8.12 10.51 2.28
CA GLY A 151 -8.19 9.97 3.65
C GLY A 151 -7.62 8.55 3.81
N LEU A 152 -7.24 7.88 2.72
CA LEU A 152 -6.75 6.50 2.76
C LEU A 152 -5.46 6.31 3.59
N PRO A 153 -4.44 7.20 3.55
CA PRO A 153 -3.22 6.98 4.31
C PRO A 153 -3.47 6.88 5.82
N VAL A 154 -4.29 7.79 6.36
CA VAL A 154 -4.66 7.80 7.79
C VAL A 154 -5.51 6.59 8.14
N PHE A 155 -6.53 6.29 7.33
CA PHE A 155 -7.43 5.15 7.56
C PHE A 155 -6.69 3.81 7.53
N LEU A 156 -5.81 3.62 6.54
CA LEU A 156 -5.02 2.40 6.43
C LEU A 156 -4.05 2.28 7.61
N ALA A 157 -3.38 3.35 8.01
CA ALA A 157 -2.49 3.33 9.16
C ALA A 157 -3.21 2.91 10.45
N GLU A 158 -4.41 3.43 10.70
CA GLU A 158 -5.23 3.03 11.85
C GLU A 158 -5.61 1.54 11.78
N ALA A 159 -6.09 1.08 10.63
CA ALA A 159 -6.46 -0.31 10.43
C ALA A 159 -5.26 -1.28 10.57
N MET A 160 -4.07 -0.84 10.15
CA MET A 160 -2.80 -1.57 10.32
C MET A 160 -2.39 -1.68 11.79
N ARG A 161 -2.50 -0.62 12.58
CA ARG A 161 -2.21 -0.66 14.04
C ARG A 161 -3.15 -1.58 14.80
N ILE A 162 -4.43 -1.62 14.41
CA ILE A 162 -5.38 -2.59 14.98
C ILE A 162 -4.97 -4.02 14.64
N HIS A 163 -4.47 -4.24 13.42
CA HIS A 163 -4.03 -5.55 12.97
C HIS A 163 -2.70 -5.98 13.60
N SER A 164 -1.76 -5.05 13.84
CA SER A 164 -0.47 -5.36 14.46
C SER A 164 -0.64 -5.93 15.88
N GLY A 165 -1.67 -5.49 16.62
CA GLY A 165 -2.02 -6.07 17.93
C GLY A 165 -2.59 -7.50 17.88
N LYS A 166 -2.81 -8.08 16.69
CA LYS A 166 -3.39 -9.42 16.49
C LYS A 166 -2.40 -10.45 15.92
N ILE A 167 -1.17 -10.03 15.57
CA ILE A 167 -0.12 -10.86 14.95
C ILE A 167 1.07 -11.05 15.89
#